data_AF-A0A6I4T248-F1
#
_entry.id   AF-A0A6I4T248-F1
#
_cell.length_a   1.000
_cell.length_b   1.000
_cell.length_c   1.000
_cell.angle_alpha   90.00
_cell.angle_beta   90.00
_cell.angle_gamma   90.00
#
_symmetry.space_group_name_H-M   'P 1'
#
loop_
_entity.id
_entity.type
_entity.pdbx_description
1 polymer ?
#
loop_
_entity_poly.entity_id
_entity_poly.type
_entity_poly.pdbx_seq_one_letter_code
_entity_poly.pdbx_strand_id
1 'polypeptide(L)'
;MADHSDTLEAKEGSAFTLAPQTDQSPAEKRAIPLGPNEGLDKHTRVELLKQERVIADKYYAMGQTRMWMYVAATLVGFTVWVALFPLTIMDVVPLPLAFILSYLIATGGYVTAHEAMHSTIGRKGTKRRFWNELVGQLSMVPLMFPFSIARATHIQHHKFPNDPVKDPDYPDSAPNLRAALVKAWLNRQPGPDAQVHHIKRVMLEEVGTPEAKRALKETVIFQIVGHLIFIGMALAGYAIEVALVWWLPRWCALIHTHVFFSWETHYPHSGRGRYDNTRIFRSSVGSILSMWIEFHLIHHLYPNIPMHLTKPAYFEMKPVLEQRGVDCSAY
;
A
#
# COMPACT_ATOMS: atom_id res chain seq x y z
N MET A 1 -17.65 -69.26 42.36
CA MET A 1 -18.28 -69.96 41.22
C MET A 1 -17.82 -69.21 39.97
N ALA A 2 -16.66 -69.54 39.39
CA ALA A 2 -16.36 -70.71 38.51
C ALA A 2 -17.37 -70.75 37.35
N ASP A 3 -16.99 -70.68 36.06
CA ASP A 3 -16.12 -71.63 35.36
C ASP A 3 -15.71 -71.05 33.96
N HIS A 4 -14.42 -70.85 33.68
CA HIS A 4 -13.55 -71.51 32.67
C HIS A 4 -14.17 -72.10 31.38
N SER A 5 -13.54 -71.75 30.24
CA SER A 5 -13.11 -72.74 29.24
C SER A 5 -11.93 -72.20 28.41
N ASP A 6 -10.77 -72.83 28.61
CA ASP A 6 -9.52 -72.70 27.86
C ASP A 6 -9.61 -73.30 26.45
N THR A 7 -8.77 -72.82 25.53
CA THR A 7 -7.97 -73.69 24.63
C THR A 7 -6.63 -73.04 24.32
N LEU A 8 -5.58 -73.80 24.62
CA LEU A 8 -4.14 -73.56 24.43
C LEU A 8 -3.69 -73.99 23.02
N GLU A 9 -2.56 -73.43 22.57
CA GLU A 9 -1.43 -74.03 21.80
C GLU A 9 -0.76 -72.93 20.94
N ALA A 10 0.56 -72.79 20.77
CA ALA A 10 1.76 -73.46 21.28
C ALA A 10 2.95 -72.48 21.13
N LYS A 11 4.01 -72.66 21.94
CA LYS A 11 5.29 -71.93 21.87
C LYS A 11 6.28 -72.61 20.94
N GLU A 12 6.90 -71.87 20.03
CA GLU A 12 8.29 -72.01 19.54
C GLU A 12 8.72 -70.58 19.11
N GLY A 13 9.91 -70.01 19.34
CA GLY A 13 11.23 -70.55 19.58
C GLY A 13 12.20 -69.87 18.61
N SER A 14 12.98 -68.88 19.09
CA SER A 14 14.29 -68.44 18.56
C SER A 14 14.42 -67.88 17.13
N ALA A 15 14.80 -66.60 17.01
CA ALA A 15 16.09 -66.18 16.43
C ALA A 15 16.23 -64.64 16.44
N PHE A 16 17.12 -64.13 17.29
CA PHE A 16 17.50 -62.72 17.33
C PHE A 16 18.58 -62.48 16.28
N THR A 17 18.19 -62.03 15.08
CA THR A 17 19.14 -61.70 14.01
C THR A 17 19.63 -60.26 14.22
N LEU A 18 20.87 -60.12 14.70
CA LEU A 18 21.60 -58.85 14.75
C LEU A 18 21.85 -58.34 13.33
N ALA A 19 21.20 -57.23 12.96
CA ALA A 19 21.55 -56.47 11.76
C ALA A 19 22.85 -55.67 12.01
N PRO A 20 23.72 -55.48 11.00
CA PRO A 20 25.01 -54.81 11.20
C PRO A 20 24.80 -53.34 11.54
N GLN A 21 25.41 -52.89 12.64
CA GLN A 21 25.57 -51.47 12.94
C GLN A 21 26.46 -50.84 11.86
N THR A 22 25.87 -50.06 10.98
CA THR A 22 26.61 -49.13 10.14
C THR A 22 27.04 -47.96 11.00
N ASP A 23 28.34 -47.89 11.25
CA ASP A 23 29.07 -46.84 11.94
C ASP A 23 28.80 -45.48 11.24
N GLN A 24 27.88 -44.68 11.81
CA GLN A 24 27.66 -43.30 11.37
C GLN A 24 28.44 -42.36 12.30
N SER A 25 29.60 -41.94 11.80
CA SER A 25 30.35 -40.76 12.21
C SER A 25 29.46 -39.61 12.72
N PRO A 26 29.79 -38.95 13.85
CA PRO A 26 29.09 -37.76 14.32
C PRO A 26 29.57 -36.53 13.53
N ALA A 27 29.27 -36.48 12.23
CA ALA A 27 29.46 -35.30 11.41
C ALA A 27 28.09 -34.78 10.95
N GLU A 28 27.91 -33.46 11.09
CA GLU A 28 26.80 -32.66 10.56
C GLU A 28 25.46 -32.80 11.31
N LYS A 29 25.41 -32.19 12.50
CA LYS A 29 24.21 -31.42 12.88
C LYS A 29 23.93 -30.45 11.72
N ARG A 30 22.90 -30.72 10.91
CA ARG A 30 22.43 -29.82 9.86
C ARG A 30 22.25 -28.43 10.48
N ALA A 31 23.09 -27.49 10.07
CA ALA A 31 22.95 -26.10 10.44
C ALA A 31 21.54 -25.64 10.06
N ILE A 32 20.84 -25.03 11.01
CA ILE A 32 19.59 -24.32 10.70
C ILE A 32 19.97 -23.27 9.66
N PRO A 33 19.39 -23.30 8.44
CA PRO A 33 19.69 -22.29 7.45
C PRO A 33 19.15 -20.96 8.00
N LEU A 34 20.06 -20.07 8.39
CA LEU A 34 19.72 -18.71 8.77
C LEU A 34 19.21 -17.99 7.52
N GLY A 35 18.10 -17.25 7.66
CA GLY A 35 17.67 -16.35 6.59
C GLY A 35 18.78 -15.35 6.22
N PRO A 36 18.75 -14.73 5.02
CA PRO A 36 19.79 -13.80 4.56
C PRO A 36 20.13 -12.68 5.56
N ASN A 37 19.17 -12.33 6.43
CA ASN A 37 19.30 -11.30 7.48
C ASN A 37 19.67 -11.84 8.88
N GLU A 38 19.57 -13.15 9.10
CA GLU A 38 19.82 -13.78 10.40
C GLU A 38 21.30 -14.15 10.60
N GLY A 39 22.10 -14.11 9.52
CA GLY A 39 23.55 -14.33 9.55
C GLY A 39 24.38 -13.11 9.97
N LEU A 40 23.79 -11.91 10.03
CA LEU A 40 24.53 -10.69 10.40
C LEU A 40 24.57 -10.48 11.91
N ASP A 41 25.77 -10.27 12.44
CA ASP A 41 25.95 -9.88 13.83
C ASP A 41 25.31 -8.49 14.11
N LYS A 42 25.10 -8.20 15.39
CA LYS A 42 24.41 -6.98 15.82
C LYS A 42 25.15 -5.70 15.39
N HIS A 43 26.48 -5.69 15.42
CA HIS A 43 27.28 -4.52 15.07
C HIS A 43 27.16 -4.20 13.58
N THR A 44 27.27 -5.20 12.72
CA THR A 44 27.07 -5.04 11.27
C THR A 44 25.69 -4.49 10.95
N ARG A 45 24.63 -5.03 11.58
CA ARG A 45 23.25 -4.53 11.39
C ARG A 45 23.08 -3.07 11.81
N VAL A 46 23.75 -2.63 12.88
CA VAL A 46 23.72 -1.24 13.34
C VAL A 46 24.48 -0.34 12.38
N GLU A 47 25.63 -0.78 11.87
CA GLU A 47 26.44 0.03 10.96
C GLU A 47 25.76 0.23 9.62
N LEU A 48 25.19 -0.82 9.03
CA LEU A 48 24.37 -0.71 7.82
C LEU A 48 23.19 0.23 8.03
N LEU A 49 22.58 0.27 9.23
CA LEU A 49 21.47 1.18 9.51
C LEU A 49 21.92 2.64 9.51
N LYS A 50 23.12 2.93 10.01
CA LYS A 50 23.68 4.29 9.96
C LYS A 50 23.95 4.71 8.52
N GLN A 51 24.52 3.83 7.70
CA GLN A 51 24.77 4.11 6.29
C GLN A 51 23.47 4.41 5.54
N GLU A 52 22.43 3.60 5.73
CA GLU A 52 21.10 3.89 5.18
C GLU A 52 20.57 5.25 5.63
N ARG A 53 20.67 5.57 6.92
CA ARG A 53 20.17 6.84 7.46
C ARG A 53 20.88 8.04 6.86
N VAL A 54 22.19 7.97 6.67
CA VAL A 54 22.97 9.05 6.01
C VAL A 54 22.42 9.31 4.60
N ILE A 55 22.16 8.26 3.83
CA ILE A 55 21.57 8.37 2.49
C ILE A 55 20.14 8.91 2.58
N ALA A 56 19.31 8.37 3.49
CA ALA A 56 17.94 8.80 3.67
C ALA A 56 17.83 10.28 4.07
N ASP A 57 18.69 10.77 4.96
CA ASP A 57 18.73 12.15 5.41
C ASP A 57 19.11 13.11 4.27
N LYS A 58 20.04 12.71 3.40
CA LYS A 58 20.39 13.45 2.16
C LYS A 58 19.16 13.64 1.27
N TYR A 59 18.42 12.57 0.96
CA TYR A 59 17.24 12.64 0.09
C TYR A 59 16.05 13.30 0.76
N TYR A 60 15.89 13.13 2.07
CA TYR A 60 14.92 13.89 2.86
C TYR A 60 15.19 15.40 2.76
N ALA A 61 16.43 15.85 2.99
CA ALA A 61 16.80 17.27 2.91
C ALA A 61 16.59 17.83 1.49
N MET A 62 16.96 17.07 0.46
CA MET A 62 16.68 17.44 -0.93
C MET A 62 15.17 17.60 -1.17
N GLY A 63 14.37 16.65 -0.66
CA GLY A 63 12.92 16.70 -0.73
C GLY A 63 12.34 17.96 -0.11
N GLN A 64 12.78 18.35 1.08
CA GLN A 64 12.24 19.50 1.82
C GLN A 64 12.38 20.84 1.09
N THR A 65 13.31 20.95 0.13
CA THR A 65 13.47 22.15 -0.72
C THR A 65 12.56 22.13 -1.95
N ARG A 66 12.05 20.95 -2.34
CA ARG A 66 11.26 20.72 -3.57
C ARG A 66 9.77 20.47 -3.33
N MET A 67 9.32 20.48 -2.08
CA MET A 67 7.91 20.18 -1.72
C MET A 67 6.87 21.09 -2.36
N TRP A 68 7.24 22.32 -2.74
CA TRP A 68 6.32 23.27 -3.37
C TRP A 68 5.76 22.79 -4.72
N MET A 69 6.45 21.88 -5.41
CA MET A 69 5.90 21.31 -6.64
C MET A 69 4.62 20.50 -6.38
N TYR A 70 4.50 19.83 -5.22
CA TYR A 70 3.28 19.10 -4.86
C TYR A 70 2.13 20.06 -4.54
N VAL A 71 2.44 21.20 -3.91
CA VAL A 71 1.45 22.26 -3.66
C VAL A 71 0.97 22.84 -4.99
N ALA A 72 1.89 23.23 -5.87
CA ALA A 72 1.56 23.78 -7.18
C ALA A 72 0.76 22.77 -8.03
N ALA A 73 1.21 21.52 -8.11
CA ALA A 73 0.51 20.46 -8.85
C ALA A 73 -0.91 20.23 -8.32
N THR A 74 -1.10 20.28 -7.00
CA THR A 74 -2.43 20.12 -6.40
C THR A 74 -3.34 21.29 -6.68
N LEU A 75 -2.86 22.54 -6.53
CA LEU A 75 -3.67 23.73 -6.79
C LEU A 75 -4.04 23.83 -8.26
N VAL A 76 -3.08 23.61 -9.17
CA VAL A 76 -3.33 23.61 -10.61
C VAL A 76 -4.27 22.46 -10.99
N GLY A 77 -3.97 21.24 -10.54
CA GLY A 77 -4.79 20.06 -10.84
C GLY A 77 -6.23 20.21 -10.35
N PHE A 78 -6.43 20.65 -9.11
CA PHE A 78 -7.76 20.87 -8.55
C PHE A 78 -8.51 21.99 -9.30
N THR A 79 -7.83 23.10 -9.62
CA THR A 79 -8.43 24.21 -10.38
C THR A 79 -8.84 23.77 -11.78
N VAL A 80 -7.97 23.05 -12.49
CA VAL A 80 -8.27 22.49 -13.81
C VAL A 80 -9.44 21.53 -13.72
N TRP A 81 -9.44 20.62 -12.74
CA TRP A 81 -10.52 19.66 -12.57
C TRP A 81 -11.87 20.32 -12.30
N VAL A 82 -11.92 21.35 -11.44
CA VAL A 82 -13.15 22.14 -11.24
C VAL A 82 -13.56 22.87 -12.52
N ALA A 83 -12.60 23.40 -13.29
CA ALA A 83 -12.88 24.10 -14.55
C ALA A 83 -13.40 23.15 -15.64
N LEU A 84 -13.08 21.85 -15.61
CA LEU A 84 -13.60 20.89 -16.59
C LEU A 84 -15.13 20.81 -16.59
N PHE A 85 -15.80 21.05 -15.46
CA PHE A 85 -17.27 21.03 -15.39
C PHE A 85 -17.91 22.10 -16.27
N PRO A 86 -17.72 23.42 -16.04
CA PRO A 86 -18.31 24.43 -16.91
C PRO A 86 -17.76 24.36 -18.34
N LEU A 87 -16.48 23.99 -18.54
CA LEU A 87 -15.90 23.91 -19.88
C LEU A 87 -16.49 22.78 -20.74
N THR A 88 -16.89 21.67 -20.13
CA THR A 88 -17.58 20.58 -20.85
C THR A 88 -19.05 20.91 -21.07
N ILE A 89 -19.72 21.55 -20.11
CA ILE A 89 -21.10 22.03 -20.24
C ILE A 89 -21.25 23.08 -21.36
N MET A 90 -20.23 23.92 -21.57
CA MET A 90 -20.21 24.91 -22.64
C MET A 90 -19.64 24.38 -23.97
N ASP A 91 -19.39 23.06 -24.07
CA ASP A 91 -18.79 22.42 -25.25
C ASP A 91 -17.41 22.98 -25.67
N VAL A 92 -16.71 23.66 -24.76
CA VAL A 92 -15.35 24.20 -25.00
C VAL A 92 -14.30 23.09 -24.93
N VAL A 93 -14.46 22.16 -23.99
CA VAL A 93 -13.58 21.00 -23.82
C VAL A 93 -14.38 19.73 -24.13
N PRO A 94 -13.94 18.91 -25.11
CA PRO A 94 -14.65 17.68 -25.44
C PRO A 94 -14.54 16.67 -24.29
N LEU A 95 -15.65 15.96 -24.01
CA LEU A 95 -15.77 15.02 -22.90
C LEU A 95 -14.66 13.95 -22.84
N PRO A 96 -14.20 13.32 -23.95
CA PRO A 96 -13.10 12.37 -23.88
C PRO A 96 -11.80 12.96 -23.35
N LEU A 97 -11.49 14.22 -23.70
CA LEU A 97 -10.31 14.91 -23.19
C LEU A 97 -10.47 15.24 -21.71
N ALA A 98 -11.65 15.72 -21.30
CA ALA A 98 -11.95 15.98 -19.89
C ALA A 98 -11.85 14.72 -19.03
N PHE A 99 -12.30 13.57 -19.56
CA PHE A 99 -12.14 12.27 -18.92
C PHE A 99 -10.67 11.93 -18.68
N ILE A 100 -9.81 12.01 -19.71
CA ILE A 100 -8.38 11.72 -19.59
C ILE A 100 -7.72 12.64 -18.58
N LEU A 101 -7.97 13.96 -18.68
CA LEU A 101 -7.40 14.95 -17.77
C LEU A 101 -7.85 14.71 -16.33
N SER A 102 -9.14 14.46 -16.11
CA SER A 102 -9.65 14.17 -14.76
C SER A 102 -9.06 12.88 -14.20
N TYR A 103 -8.87 11.85 -15.00
CA TYR A 103 -8.28 10.59 -14.55
C TYR A 103 -6.82 10.79 -14.13
N LEU A 104 -6.04 11.53 -14.93
CA LEU A 104 -4.65 11.85 -14.61
C LEU A 104 -4.55 12.75 -13.38
N ILE A 105 -5.45 13.73 -13.23
CA ILE A 105 -5.51 14.60 -12.04
C ILE A 105 -5.86 13.80 -10.80
N ALA A 106 -6.85 12.90 -10.86
CA ALA A 106 -7.23 12.07 -9.73
C ALA A 106 -6.10 11.10 -9.33
N THR A 107 -5.43 10.49 -10.31
CA THR A 107 -4.30 9.57 -10.08
C THR A 107 -3.08 10.32 -9.52
N GLY A 108 -2.68 11.42 -10.15
CA GLY A 108 -1.57 12.25 -9.67
C GLY A 108 -1.88 12.94 -8.33
N GLY A 109 -3.15 13.27 -8.08
CA GLY A 109 -3.65 13.77 -6.80
C GLY A 109 -3.43 12.76 -5.67
N TYR A 110 -3.60 11.46 -5.92
CA TYR A 110 -3.27 10.44 -4.90
C TYR A 110 -1.81 10.53 -4.46
N VAL A 111 -0.87 10.77 -5.38
CA VAL A 111 0.56 10.93 -5.06
C VAL A 111 0.80 12.15 -4.19
N THR A 112 0.21 13.29 -4.51
CA THR A 112 0.39 14.52 -3.71
C THR A 112 -0.28 14.39 -2.34
N ALA A 113 -1.43 13.72 -2.26
CA ALA A 113 -2.10 13.40 -1.01
C ALA A 113 -1.26 12.45 -0.15
N HIS A 114 -0.67 11.42 -0.75
CA HIS A 114 0.20 10.45 -0.09
C HIS A 114 1.38 11.13 0.62
N GLU A 115 2.06 12.08 -0.04
CA GLU A 115 3.08 12.92 0.60
C GLU A 115 2.54 13.70 1.82
N ALA A 116 1.31 14.20 1.71
CA ALA A 116 0.64 14.90 2.81
C ALA A 116 0.20 13.96 3.95
N MET A 117 -0.07 12.68 3.68
CA MET A 117 -0.41 11.66 4.70
C MET A 117 0.77 11.48 5.67
N HIS A 118 2.00 11.45 5.15
CA HIS A 118 3.24 11.40 5.94
C HIS A 118 3.67 12.73 6.54
N SER A 119 2.94 13.81 6.25
CA SER A 119 3.32 15.17 6.67
C SER A 119 4.67 15.63 6.08
N THR A 120 5.05 15.09 4.91
CA THR A 120 6.33 15.38 4.23
C THR A 120 6.36 16.81 3.69
N ILE A 121 5.21 17.35 3.26
CA ILE A 121 5.05 18.72 2.76
C ILE A 121 5.14 19.73 3.92
N GLY A 122 4.52 19.41 5.06
CA GLY A 122 4.47 20.29 6.22
C GLY A 122 4.23 19.53 7.52
N ARG A 123 5.28 19.46 8.33
CA ARG A 123 5.26 18.81 9.65
C ARG A 123 4.27 19.50 10.60
N LYS A 124 3.69 18.72 11.50
CA LYS A 124 2.86 19.23 12.62
C LYS A 124 3.65 20.26 13.43
N GLY A 125 2.99 21.33 13.85
CA GLY A 125 3.60 22.44 14.61
C GLY A 125 4.38 23.46 13.76
N THR A 126 4.50 23.27 12.44
CA THR A 126 5.17 24.24 11.55
C THR A 126 4.18 25.09 10.78
N LYS A 127 4.62 26.27 10.29
CA LYS A 127 3.81 27.13 9.41
C LYS A 127 3.39 26.43 8.10
N ARG A 128 4.14 25.41 7.66
CA ARG A 128 3.82 24.62 6.46
C ARG A 128 2.69 23.62 6.68
N ARG A 129 2.23 23.41 7.93
CA ARG A 129 1.15 22.47 8.24
C ARG A 129 -0.13 22.79 7.47
N PHE A 130 -0.46 24.07 7.30
CA PHE A 130 -1.61 24.50 6.51
C PHE A 130 -1.55 23.92 5.09
N TRP A 131 -0.43 24.11 4.40
CA TRP A 131 -0.24 23.63 3.03
C TRP A 131 -0.27 22.10 2.94
N ASN A 132 0.25 21.40 3.94
CA ASN A 132 0.14 19.96 4.02
C ASN A 132 -1.31 19.48 4.07
N GLU A 133 -2.12 20.07 4.96
CA GLU A 133 -3.54 19.70 5.05
C GLU A 133 -4.29 20.12 3.80
N LEU A 134 -4.04 21.31 3.26
CA LEU A 134 -4.70 21.77 2.04
C LEU A 134 -4.43 20.84 0.86
N VAL A 135 -3.17 20.46 0.64
CA VAL A 135 -2.80 19.50 -0.40
C VAL A 135 -3.54 18.18 -0.20
N GLY A 136 -3.45 17.61 0.99
CA GLY A 136 -4.13 16.35 1.30
C GLY A 136 -5.64 16.41 1.06
N GLN A 137 -6.30 17.48 1.48
CA GLN A 137 -7.75 17.63 1.31
C GLN A 137 -8.14 17.79 -0.16
N LEU A 138 -7.55 18.73 -0.88
CA LEU A 138 -7.93 19.04 -2.27
C LEU A 138 -7.65 17.87 -3.22
N SER A 139 -6.49 17.23 -3.07
CA SER A 139 -6.09 16.10 -3.91
C SER A 139 -7.01 14.89 -3.83
N MET A 140 -7.70 14.74 -2.70
CA MET A 140 -8.55 13.58 -2.44
C MET A 140 -10.02 13.81 -2.84
N VAL A 141 -10.41 15.04 -3.18
CA VAL A 141 -11.77 15.37 -3.65
C VAL A 141 -12.13 14.63 -4.94
N PRO A 142 -11.29 14.61 -6.00
CA PRO A 142 -11.63 13.88 -7.23
C PRO A 142 -11.85 12.39 -7.00
N LEU A 143 -11.18 11.80 -5.99
CA LEU A 143 -11.33 10.40 -5.63
C LEU A 143 -12.55 10.12 -4.74
N MET A 144 -13.24 11.16 -4.23
CA MET A 144 -14.30 11.05 -3.24
C MET A 144 -13.92 10.11 -2.07
N PHE A 145 -12.68 10.25 -1.60
CA PHE A 145 -12.10 9.42 -0.55
C PHE A 145 -11.37 10.32 0.45
N PRO A 146 -11.99 10.74 1.56
CA PRO A 146 -11.46 11.84 2.36
C PRO A 146 -10.05 11.64 2.88
N PHE A 147 -9.31 12.74 2.97
CA PHE A 147 -7.92 12.72 3.39
C PHE A 147 -7.72 12.15 4.81
N SER A 148 -8.68 12.34 5.71
CA SER A 148 -8.59 11.84 7.09
C SER A 148 -8.57 10.32 7.14
N ILE A 149 -9.49 9.65 6.44
CA ILE A 149 -9.51 8.18 6.38
C ILE A 149 -8.32 7.65 5.60
N ALA A 150 -7.95 8.28 4.48
CA ALA A 150 -6.83 7.86 3.66
C ALA A 150 -5.51 7.92 4.44
N ARG A 151 -5.28 9.01 5.19
CA ARG A 151 -4.12 9.10 6.10
C ARG A 151 -4.16 8.03 7.19
N ALA A 152 -5.32 7.82 7.82
CA ALA A 152 -5.43 6.87 8.93
C ALA A 152 -5.15 5.44 8.48
N THR A 153 -5.74 5.01 7.36
CA THR A 153 -5.52 3.68 6.78
C THR A 153 -4.06 3.53 6.32
N HIS A 154 -3.51 4.51 5.63
CA HIS A 154 -2.13 4.47 5.13
C HIS A 154 -1.10 4.35 6.26
N ILE A 155 -1.23 5.13 7.34
CA ILE A 155 -0.33 5.04 8.49
C ILE A 155 -0.48 3.69 9.22
N GLN A 156 -1.70 3.15 9.29
CA GLN A 156 -1.92 1.82 9.86
C GLN A 156 -1.28 0.72 9.01
N HIS A 157 -1.40 0.83 7.68
CA HIS A 157 -0.75 -0.05 6.72
C HIS A 157 0.78 -0.09 6.92
N HIS A 158 1.45 1.07 7.01
CA HIS A 158 2.89 1.13 7.30
C HIS A 158 3.29 0.49 8.62
N LYS A 159 2.41 0.52 9.61
CA LYS A 159 2.67 -0.05 10.94
C LYS A 159 2.54 -1.57 10.95
N PHE A 160 1.61 -2.11 10.16
CA PHE A 160 1.30 -3.54 10.12
C PHE A 160 1.14 -4.06 8.69
N PRO A 161 2.14 -3.88 7.80
CA PRO A 161 1.98 -4.24 6.40
C PRO A 161 1.78 -5.76 6.26
N ASN A 162 0.90 -6.17 5.34
CA ASN A 162 0.52 -7.55 5.04
C ASN A 162 -0.09 -8.32 6.23
N ASP A 163 -0.49 -7.65 7.32
CA ASP A 163 -1.21 -8.30 8.42
C ASP A 163 -2.70 -8.52 8.06
N PRO A 164 -3.21 -9.77 8.07
CA PRO A 164 -4.58 -10.08 7.65
C PRO A 164 -5.66 -9.41 8.49
N VAL A 165 -5.35 -9.05 9.74
CA VAL A 165 -6.29 -8.44 10.68
C VAL A 165 -6.09 -6.94 10.76
N LYS A 166 -4.83 -6.48 10.77
CA LYS A 166 -4.47 -5.09 11.12
C LYS A 166 -4.21 -4.19 9.94
N ASP A 167 -3.88 -4.74 8.77
CA ASP A 167 -3.63 -3.98 7.56
C ASP A 167 -4.96 -3.66 6.86
N PRO A 168 -5.34 -2.38 6.70
CA PRO A 168 -6.53 -2.00 5.94
C PRO A 168 -6.51 -2.47 4.48
N ASP A 169 -5.31 -2.64 3.91
CA ASP A 169 -5.12 -2.93 2.49
C ASP A 169 -5.02 -4.44 2.20
N TYR A 170 -4.93 -5.30 3.23
CA TYR A 170 -4.82 -6.75 3.05
C TYR A 170 -5.85 -7.39 2.09
N PRO A 171 -7.14 -6.97 2.06
CA PRO A 171 -8.13 -7.52 1.12
C PRO A 171 -7.75 -7.38 -0.36
N ASP A 172 -6.80 -6.48 -0.68
CA ASP A 172 -6.33 -6.20 -2.03
C ASP A 172 -5.35 -7.26 -2.55
N SER A 173 -4.93 -8.19 -1.70
CA SER A 173 -4.13 -9.35 -2.10
C SER A 173 -4.81 -10.16 -3.21
N ALA A 174 -4.07 -10.43 -4.28
CA ALA A 174 -4.56 -11.19 -5.43
C ALA A 174 -3.42 -12.00 -6.07
N PRO A 175 -3.72 -13.16 -6.68
CA PRO A 175 -2.69 -14.03 -7.26
C PRO A 175 -2.09 -13.52 -8.57
N ASN A 176 -2.73 -12.57 -9.26
CA ASN A 176 -2.26 -11.98 -10.51
C ASN A 176 -3.00 -10.67 -10.83
N LEU A 177 -2.53 -9.94 -11.84
CA LEU A 177 -3.08 -8.64 -12.22
C LEU A 177 -4.56 -8.70 -12.59
N ARG A 178 -5.00 -9.75 -13.30
CA ARG A 178 -6.41 -9.89 -13.68
C ARG A 178 -7.30 -10.01 -12.44
N ALA A 179 -6.90 -10.83 -11.47
CA ALA A 179 -7.61 -10.95 -10.21
C ALA A 179 -7.56 -9.66 -9.39
N ALA A 180 -6.44 -8.92 -9.40
CA ALA A 180 -6.32 -7.63 -8.75
C ALA A 180 -7.27 -6.58 -9.34
N LEU A 181 -7.38 -6.50 -10.68
CA LEU A 181 -8.32 -5.59 -11.36
C LEU A 181 -9.78 -5.92 -11.01
N VAL A 182 -10.15 -7.20 -11.02
CA VAL A 182 -11.50 -7.65 -10.64
C VAL A 182 -11.77 -7.34 -9.17
N LYS A 183 -10.83 -7.62 -8.27
CA LYS A 183 -10.95 -7.28 -6.85
C LYS A 183 -11.06 -5.78 -6.62
N ALA A 184 -10.28 -4.95 -7.33
CA ALA A 184 -10.36 -3.50 -7.23
C ALA A 184 -11.78 -3.00 -7.49
N TRP A 185 -12.47 -3.60 -8.47
CA TRP A 185 -13.88 -3.31 -8.74
C TRP A 185 -14.81 -3.85 -7.64
N LEU A 186 -14.69 -5.13 -7.29
CA LEU A 186 -15.57 -5.81 -6.34
C LEU A 186 -15.47 -5.26 -4.91
N ASN A 187 -14.27 -4.91 -4.46
CA ASN A 187 -13.99 -4.35 -3.13
C ASN A 187 -14.78 -3.05 -2.86
N ARG A 188 -15.26 -2.40 -3.93
CA ARG A 188 -16.00 -1.13 -3.88
C ARG A 188 -17.49 -1.29 -4.20
N GLN A 189 -17.96 -2.51 -4.46
CA GLN A 189 -19.39 -2.80 -4.60
C GLN A 189 -20.01 -3.03 -3.21
N PRO A 190 -21.31 -2.70 -3.03
CA PRO A 190 -22.01 -3.04 -1.80
C PRO A 190 -22.14 -4.57 -1.66
N GLY A 191 -22.00 -5.09 -0.45
CA GLY A 191 -22.17 -6.51 -0.15
C GLY A 191 -21.53 -6.92 1.17
N PRO A 192 -21.78 -8.14 1.65
CA PRO A 192 -21.21 -8.65 2.91
C PRO A 192 -19.69 -8.61 2.95
N ASP A 193 -19.04 -8.83 1.80
CA ASP A 193 -17.59 -8.89 1.66
C ASP A 193 -16.97 -7.57 1.18
N ALA A 194 -17.73 -6.46 1.20
CA ALA A 194 -17.23 -5.16 0.76
C ALA A 194 -16.05 -4.70 1.63
N GLN A 195 -14.99 -4.18 1.00
CA GLN A 195 -13.76 -3.74 1.69
C GLN A 195 -14.03 -2.69 2.76
N VAL A 196 -15.09 -1.90 2.61
CA VAL A 196 -15.54 -0.92 3.62
C VAL A 196 -15.78 -1.57 4.99
N HIS A 197 -16.24 -2.82 5.06
CA HIS A 197 -16.43 -3.53 6.32
C HIS A 197 -15.11 -3.86 6.99
N HIS A 198 -14.11 -4.30 6.22
CA HIS A 198 -12.75 -4.54 6.72
C HIS A 198 -12.11 -3.24 7.19
N ILE A 199 -12.13 -2.17 6.39
CA ILE A 199 -11.60 -0.86 6.78
C ILE A 199 -12.29 -0.36 8.06
N LYS A 200 -13.63 -0.45 8.13
CA LYS A 200 -14.38 -0.05 9.32
C LYS A 200 -13.94 -0.84 10.55
N ARG A 201 -13.79 -2.17 10.45
CA ARG A 201 -13.31 -3.02 11.54
C ARG A 201 -11.91 -2.58 11.99
N VAL A 202 -10.95 -2.47 11.07
CA VAL A 202 -9.57 -2.05 11.39
C VAL A 202 -9.56 -0.68 12.07
N MET A 203 -10.33 0.28 11.57
CA MET A 203 -10.38 1.62 12.15
C MET A 203 -11.01 1.65 13.55
N LEU A 204 -12.03 0.83 13.81
CA LEU A 204 -12.74 0.82 15.08
C LEU A 204 -12.07 -0.05 16.15
N GLU A 205 -11.48 -1.18 15.76
CA GLU A 205 -11.00 -2.22 16.67
C GLU A 205 -9.48 -2.21 16.80
N GLU A 206 -8.75 -2.03 15.69
CA GLU A 206 -7.28 -2.10 15.68
C GLU A 206 -6.62 -0.72 15.87
N VAL A 207 -7.19 0.33 15.26
CA VAL A 207 -6.76 1.72 15.47
C VAL A 207 -7.44 2.28 16.72
N GLY A 208 -8.77 2.19 16.81
CA GLY A 208 -9.53 2.44 18.02
C GLY A 208 -9.55 3.88 18.56
N THR A 209 -8.95 4.84 17.85
CA THR A 209 -8.84 6.23 18.32
C THR A 209 -10.08 7.08 18.02
N PRO A 210 -10.33 8.17 18.76
CA PRO A 210 -11.37 9.15 18.42
C PRO A 210 -11.20 9.73 17.00
N GLU A 211 -9.95 9.91 16.56
CA GLU A 211 -9.63 10.41 15.22
C GLU A 211 -10.04 9.40 14.13
N ALA A 212 -9.84 8.10 14.36
CA ALA A 212 -10.26 7.07 13.41
C ALA A 212 -11.80 7.01 13.28
N LYS A 213 -12.52 7.09 14.41
CA LYS A 213 -13.99 7.18 14.42
C LYS A 213 -14.49 8.42 13.68
N ARG A 214 -13.83 9.57 13.92
CA ARG A 214 -14.13 10.81 13.22
C ARG A 214 -13.87 10.69 11.71
N ALA A 215 -12.75 10.09 11.30
CA ALA A 215 -12.42 9.87 9.89
C ALA A 215 -13.47 9.01 9.17
N LEU A 216 -13.99 7.96 9.82
CA LEU A 216 -15.11 7.16 9.29
C LEU A 216 -16.38 8.01 9.12
N LYS A 217 -16.74 8.84 10.10
CA LYS A 217 -17.91 9.73 10.01
C LYS A 217 -17.76 10.76 8.89
N GLU A 218 -16.58 11.39 8.79
CA GLU A 218 -16.24 12.32 7.71
C GLU A 218 -16.34 11.63 6.34
N THR A 219 -15.93 10.37 6.24
CA THR A 219 -16.06 9.55 5.01
C THR A 219 -17.50 9.40 4.58
N VAL A 220 -18.40 9.05 5.50
CA VAL A 220 -19.83 8.91 5.19
C VAL A 220 -20.42 10.24 4.73
N ILE A 221 -20.15 11.33 5.46
CA ILE A 221 -20.66 12.67 5.10
C ILE A 221 -20.15 13.10 3.72
N PHE A 222 -18.84 12.96 3.48
CA PHE A 222 -18.23 13.36 2.22
C PHE A 222 -18.79 12.57 1.05
N GLN A 223 -18.97 11.25 1.21
CA GLN A 223 -19.57 10.42 0.18
C GLN A 223 -21.02 10.80 -0.06
N ILE A 224 -21.83 11.03 0.97
CA ILE A 224 -23.23 11.49 0.79
C ILE A 224 -23.26 12.80 0.00
N VAL A 225 -22.44 13.78 0.38
CA VAL A 225 -22.35 15.07 -0.34
C VAL A 225 -21.93 14.87 -1.79
N GLY A 226 -20.90 14.06 -2.05
CA GLY A 226 -20.44 13.78 -3.41
C GLY A 226 -21.51 13.11 -4.27
N HIS A 227 -22.23 12.12 -3.73
CA HIS A 227 -23.34 11.47 -4.45
C HIS A 227 -24.52 12.41 -4.66
N LEU A 228 -24.82 13.31 -3.72
CA LEU A 228 -25.84 14.35 -3.92
C LEU A 228 -25.45 15.33 -5.04
N ILE A 229 -24.16 15.64 -5.19
CA ILE A 229 -23.68 16.43 -6.34
C ILE A 229 -23.87 15.65 -7.65
N PHE A 230 -23.55 14.34 -7.68
CA PHE A 230 -23.80 13.50 -8.85
C PHE A 230 -25.28 13.49 -9.24
N ILE A 231 -26.17 13.28 -8.27
CA ILE A 231 -27.61 13.28 -8.49
C ILE A 231 -28.08 14.66 -8.95
N GLY A 232 -27.62 15.74 -8.31
CA GLY A 232 -27.98 17.11 -8.69
C GLY A 232 -27.58 17.47 -10.11
N MET A 233 -26.34 17.15 -10.50
CA MET A 233 -25.85 17.36 -11.88
C MET A 233 -26.66 16.55 -12.89
N ALA A 234 -26.94 15.28 -12.58
CA ALA A 234 -27.74 14.42 -13.46
C ALA A 234 -29.17 14.95 -13.64
N LEU A 235 -29.83 15.38 -12.56
CA LEU A 235 -31.17 15.97 -12.60
C LEU A 235 -31.20 17.32 -13.31
N ALA A 236 -30.09 18.07 -13.31
CA ALA A 236 -29.93 19.31 -14.05
C ALA A 236 -29.67 19.11 -15.56
N GLY A 237 -29.60 17.85 -16.03
CA GLY A 237 -29.34 17.51 -17.43
C GLY A 237 -27.89 17.24 -17.76
N TYR A 238 -26.97 17.31 -16.79
CA TYR A 238 -25.53 17.17 -16.99
C TYR A 238 -25.00 15.78 -16.57
N ALA A 239 -25.79 14.74 -16.85
CA ALA A 239 -25.51 13.38 -16.42
C ALA A 239 -24.24 12.81 -17.07
N ILE A 240 -24.01 13.10 -18.35
CA ILE A 240 -22.86 12.57 -19.09
C ILE A 240 -21.57 13.32 -18.68
N GLU A 241 -21.67 14.62 -18.44
CA GLU A 241 -20.59 15.49 -17.98
C GLU A 241 -20.11 15.03 -16.62
N VAL A 242 -21.00 14.88 -15.63
CA VAL A 242 -20.58 14.40 -14.31
C VAL A 242 -20.09 12.95 -14.35
N ALA A 243 -20.63 12.12 -15.24
CA ALA A 243 -20.16 10.77 -15.44
C ALA A 243 -18.72 10.72 -15.97
N LEU A 244 -18.39 11.52 -16.98
CA LEU A 244 -17.09 11.50 -17.65
C LEU A 244 -16.05 12.45 -17.03
N VAL A 245 -16.46 13.47 -16.28
CA VAL A 245 -15.55 14.40 -15.58
C VAL A 245 -15.28 13.98 -14.14
N TRP A 246 -16.16 13.24 -13.48
CA TRP A 246 -15.94 12.86 -12.08
C TRP A 246 -16.14 11.37 -11.81
N TRP A 247 -17.32 10.82 -12.09
CA TRP A 247 -17.65 9.47 -11.63
C TRP A 247 -16.75 8.38 -12.23
N LEU A 248 -16.62 8.33 -13.56
CA LEU A 248 -15.82 7.32 -14.25
C LEU A 248 -14.30 7.54 -14.08
N PRO A 249 -13.74 8.76 -14.23
CA PRO A 249 -12.32 9.00 -13.95
C PRO A 249 -11.92 8.62 -12.53
N ARG A 250 -12.79 8.88 -11.54
CA ARG A 250 -12.60 8.45 -10.15
C ARG A 250 -12.44 6.94 -10.07
N TRP A 251 -13.31 6.17 -10.72
CA TRP A 251 -13.21 4.71 -10.72
C TRP A 251 -11.91 4.22 -11.34
N CYS A 252 -11.53 4.78 -12.49
CA CYS A 252 -10.27 4.45 -13.15
C CYS A 252 -9.07 4.76 -12.23
N ALA A 253 -9.06 5.93 -11.58
CA ALA A 253 -7.99 6.33 -10.68
C ALA A 253 -7.94 5.44 -9.41
N LEU A 254 -9.08 5.08 -8.83
CA LEU A 254 -9.13 4.19 -7.66
C LEU A 254 -8.66 2.77 -7.97
N ILE A 255 -8.98 2.24 -9.15
CA ILE A 255 -8.48 0.94 -9.62
C ILE A 255 -6.97 1.04 -9.86
N HIS A 256 -6.52 2.13 -10.50
CA HIS A 256 -5.10 2.40 -10.72
C HIS A 256 -4.34 2.40 -9.38
N THR A 257 -4.79 3.17 -8.39
CA THR A 257 -4.12 3.23 -7.08
C THR A 257 -4.13 1.88 -6.38
N HIS A 258 -5.24 1.13 -6.44
CA HIS A 258 -5.29 -0.22 -5.86
C HIS A 258 -4.26 -1.15 -6.50
N VAL A 259 -4.15 -1.17 -7.82
CA VAL A 259 -3.20 -2.03 -8.53
C VAL A 259 -1.77 -1.69 -8.13
N PHE A 260 -1.39 -0.41 -8.16
CA PHE A 260 0.00 -0.02 -7.96
C PHE A 260 0.40 0.14 -6.49
N PHE A 261 -0.40 0.81 -5.65
CA PHE A 261 -0.02 1.08 -4.25
C PHE A 261 -0.30 -0.08 -3.31
N SER A 262 -1.40 -0.80 -3.50
CA SER A 262 -1.81 -1.86 -2.57
C SER A 262 -1.39 -3.23 -3.08
N TRP A 263 -1.70 -3.58 -4.32
CA TRP A 263 -1.45 -4.94 -4.83
C TRP A 263 -0.01 -5.18 -5.30
N GLU A 264 0.49 -4.42 -6.28
CA GLU A 264 1.72 -4.77 -7.02
C GLU A 264 2.97 -4.66 -6.15
N THR A 265 3.03 -3.67 -5.28
CA THR A 265 4.11 -3.38 -4.32
C THR A 265 4.23 -4.39 -3.19
N HIS A 266 3.09 -4.95 -2.78
CA HIS A 266 3.02 -5.94 -1.73
C HIS A 266 3.02 -7.37 -2.26
N TYR A 267 2.66 -7.60 -3.53
CA TYR A 267 2.58 -8.93 -4.14
C TYR A 267 3.82 -9.79 -3.81
N PRO A 268 3.63 -11.01 -3.25
CA PRO A 268 2.39 -11.78 -3.07
C PRO A 268 1.66 -11.54 -1.72
N HIS A 269 1.88 -10.40 -1.07
CA HIS A 269 1.44 -10.02 0.28
C HIS A 269 2.09 -10.92 1.34
N SER A 270 3.37 -11.20 1.13
CA SER A 270 4.24 -11.94 2.04
C SER A 270 5.22 -10.99 2.73
N GLY A 271 5.74 -11.41 3.88
CA GLY A 271 6.73 -10.64 4.62
C GLY A 271 6.09 -9.53 5.46
N ARG A 272 6.61 -9.36 6.67
CA ARG A 272 6.07 -8.42 7.68
C ARG A 272 7.17 -7.63 8.39
N GLY A 273 8.42 -7.92 8.06
CA GLY A 273 9.58 -7.25 8.60
C GLY A 273 9.84 -5.92 7.92
N ARG A 274 10.92 -5.26 8.37
CA ARG A 274 11.32 -3.94 7.87
C ARG A 274 11.78 -3.97 6.41
N TYR A 275 12.34 -5.09 5.96
CA TYR A 275 13.09 -5.21 4.70
C TYR A 275 12.44 -6.14 3.67
N ASP A 276 11.33 -6.79 4.03
CA ASP A 276 10.64 -7.81 3.22
C ASP A 276 9.12 -7.60 3.13
N ASN A 277 8.58 -6.51 3.69
CA ASN A 277 7.14 -6.21 3.65
C ASN A 277 6.63 -5.75 2.27
N THR A 278 7.54 -5.35 1.39
CA THR A 278 7.30 -4.81 0.06
C THR A 278 8.43 -5.26 -0.84
N ARG A 279 8.18 -5.29 -2.14
CA ARG A 279 9.19 -5.65 -3.14
C ARG A 279 9.67 -4.45 -3.94
N ILE A 280 10.86 -4.57 -4.49
CA ILE A 280 11.36 -3.72 -5.57
C ILE A 280 11.03 -4.38 -6.90
N PHE A 281 10.48 -3.63 -7.86
CA PHE A 281 10.10 -4.18 -9.16
C PHE A 281 10.19 -3.15 -10.28
N ARG A 282 10.33 -3.61 -11.53
CA ARG A 282 10.24 -2.76 -12.72
C ARG A 282 8.79 -2.73 -13.23
N SER A 283 8.20 -1.56 -13.26
CA SER A 283 6.85 -1.35 -13.80
C SER A 283 6.86 -1.39 -15.33
N SER A 284 5.93 -2.13 -15.92
CA SER A 284 5.76 -2.18 -17.38
C SER A 284 5.28 -0.86 -18.00
N VAL A 285 4.69 0.03 -17.18
CA VAL A 285 4.20 1.35 -17.63
C VAL A 285 5.17 2.49 -17.29
N GLY A 286 6.34 2.15 -16.74
CA GLY A 286 7.37 3.11 -16.33
C GLY A 286 7.04 3.86 -15.04
N SER A 287 8.05 4.56 -14.50
CA SER A 287 8.00 5.16 -13.16
C SER A 287 6.93 6.23 -12.97
N ILE A 288 6.56 6.99 -14.00
CA ILE A 288 5.58 8.07 -13.85
C ILE A 288 4.17 7.48 -13.69
N LEU A 289 3.78 6.56 -14.58
CA LEU A 289 2.46 5.95 -14.53
C LEU A 289 2.33 4.99 -13.34
N SER A 290 3.40 4.35 -12.88
CA SER A 290 3.36 3.62 -11.60
C SER A 290 3.53 4.51 -10.37
N MET A 291 3.51 5.84 -10.52
CA MET A 291 3.61 6.79 -9.41
C MET A 291 4.88 6.61 -8.55
N TRP A 292 5.99 6.21 -9.18
CA TRP A 292 7.31 5.92 -8.59
C TRP A 292 7.28 4.81 -7.53
N ILE A 293 6.25 3.97 -7.54
CA ILE A 293 6.03 2.93 -6.55
C ILE A 293 6.93 1.69 -6.74
N GLU A 294 7.67 1.63 -7.84
CA GLU A 294 8.72 0.62 -8.12
C GLU A 294 9.72 0.47 -6.96
N PHE A 295 9.88 1.54 -6.16
CA PHE A 295 10.80 1.63 -5.02
C PHE A 295 10.06 1.74 -3.68
N HIS A 296 8.86 1.15 -3.56
CA HIS A 296 8.02 1.26 -2.36
C HIS A 296 8.69 0.77 -1.08
N LEU A 297 9.64 -0.17 -1.18
CA LEU A 297 10.46 -0.56 -0.04
C LEU A 297 11.23 0.62 0.57
N ILE A 298 11.83 1.50 -0.25
CA ILE A 298 12.49 2.71 0.25
C ILE A 298 11.50 3.61 0.98
N HIS A 299 10.28 3.71 0.43
CA HIS A 299 9.21 4.46 1.06
C HIS A 299 8.82 3.85 2.43
N HIS A 300 8.66 2.53 2.54
CA HIS A 300 8.41 1.87 3.83
C HIS A 300 9.56 2.03 4.83
N LEU A 301 10.81 2.02 4.36
CA LEU A 301 11.98 2.21 5.21
C LEU A 301 12.09 3.65 5.74
N TYR A 302 11.81 4.63 4.87
CA TYR A 302 12.01 6.06 5.08
C TYR A 302 10.87 6.88 4.43
N PRO A 303 9.67 6.91 5.03
CA PRO A 303 8.47 7.48 4.42
C PRO A 303 8.49 9.01 4.24
N ASN A 304 9.47 9.69 4.86
CA ASN A 304 9.68 11.12 4.69
C ASN A 304 10.53 11.45 3.45
N ILE A 305 11.12 10.44 2.79
CA ILE A 305 11.70 10.63 1.45
C ILE A 305 10.52 10.74 0.48
N PRO A 306 10.39 11.87 -0.24
CA PRO A 306 9.29 12.04 -1.18
C PRO A 306 9.33 11.01 -2.28
N MET A 307 8.17 10.59 -2.78
CA MET A 307 8.05 9.48 -3.73
C MET A 307 8.88 9.69 -5.00
N HIS A 308 8.99 10.91 -5.53
CA HIS A 308 9.82 11.18 -6.72
C HIS A 308 11.34 11.02 -6.48
N LEU A 309 11.79 10.95 -5.22
CA LEU A 309 13.19 10.76 -4.82
C LEU A 309 13.48 9.34 -4.31
N THR A 310 12.50 8.46 -4.20
CA THR A 310 12.73 7.07 -3.77
C THR A 310 13.60 6.30 -4.77
N LYS A 311 13.44 6.57 -6.08
CA LYS A 311 14.27 5.99 -7.14
C LYS A 311 15.76 6.31 -7.01
N PRO A 312 16.21 7.58 -7.00
CA PRO A 312 17.62 7.89 -6.79
C PRO A 312 18.11 7.46 -5.40
N ALA A 313 17.28 7.55 -4.37
CA ALA A 313 17.63 7.05 -3.03
C ALA A 313 17.88 5.54 -3.04
N TYR A 314 17.06 4.76 -3.75
CA TYR A 314 17.26 3.33 -3.92
C TYR A 314 18.62 3.02 -4.53
N PHE A 315 18.97 3.65 -5.66
CA PHE A 315 20.23 3.35 -6.33
C PHE A 315 21.46 3.67 -5.48
N GLU A 316 21.40 4.71 -4.64
CA GLU A 316 22.46 5.02 -3.69
C GLU A 316 22.47 4.06 -2.49
N MET A 317 21.30 3.59 -2.04
CA MET A 317 21.15 2.68 -0.90
C MET A 317 21.35 1.20 -1.28
N LYS A 318 21.29 0.86 -2.57
CA LYS A 318 21.32 -0.52 -3.09
C LYS A 318 22.48 -1.36 -2.52
N PRO A 319 23.74 -0.90 -2.50
CA PRO A 319 24.84 -1.71 -1.94
C PRO A 319 24.67 -2.06 -0.46
N VAL A 320 23.98 -1.20 0.30
CA VAL A 320 23.68 -1.40 1.73
C VAL A 320 22.51 -2.38 1.89
N LEU A 321 21.50 -2.30 1.02
CA LEU A 321 20.34 -3.19 1.01
C LEU A 321 20.74 -4.62 0.60
N GLU A 322 21.62 -4.77 -0.38
CA GLU A 322 22.15 -6.08 -0.81
C GLU A 322 22.92 -6.77 0.33
N GLN A 323 23.71 -6.02 1.10
CA GLN A 323 24.38 -6.54 2.30
C GLN A 323 23.40 -6.98 3.39
N ARG A 324 22.19 -6.39 3.42
CA ARG A 324 21.07 -6.83 4.26
C ARG A 324 20.24 -7.94 3.61
N GLY A 325 20.68 -8.54 2.51
CA GLY A 325 19.93 -9.60 1.84
C GLY A 325 18.56 -9.17 1.34
N VAL A 326 18.35 -7.87 1.06
CA VAL A 326 17.18 -7.41 0.31
C VAL A 326 17.33 -7.86 -1.14
N ASP A 327 16.26 -8.39 -1.73
CA ASP A 327 16.25 -8.70 -3.15
C ASP A 327 16.21 -7.40 -3.99
N CYS A 328 17.35 -7.08 -4.60
CA CYS A 328 17.54 -5.94 -5.49
C CYS A 328 17.69 -6.35 -6.96
N SER A 329 17.43 -7.63 -7.31
CA SER A 329 17.68 -8.20 -8.64
C SER A 329 16.85 -7.59 -9.77
N ALA A 330 15.73 -6.93 -9.42
CA ALA A 330 14.91 -6.23 -10.39
C ALA A 330 15.61 -5.05 -11.07
N TYR A 331 16.69 -4.48 -10.51
CA TYR A 331 17.37 -3.30 -11.07
C TYR A 331 18.85 -3.45 -11.31
#